data_AF-A0A1K0GKY4-F1
#
_entry.id   AF-A0A1K0GKY4-F1
#
_cell.length_a   1.000
_cell.length_b   1.000
_cell.length_c   1.000
_cell.angle_alpha   90.00
_cell.angle_beta   90.00
_cell.angle_gamma   90.00
#
_symmetry.space_group_name_H-M   'P 1'
#
loop_
_entity.id
_entity.type
_entity.pdbx_description
1 polymer ?
#
loop_
_entity_poly.entity_id
_entity_poly.type
_entity_poly.pdbx_seq_one_letter_code
_entity_poly.pdbx_strand_id
1 'polypeptide(L)'
;MSRFEDAAASLNDRDWSTAHRDNGHRPAAVVHAVSMSYEITERLVTLAQSRGISPNEVIREVVEDYLDNDADELITIRRADLHRAIDIAVKNAT
;
A
#
# COMPACT_ATOMS: atom_id res chain seq x y z
N MET A 1 -40.56 10.67 -21.33
CA MET A 1 -39.86 9.51 -20.74
C MET A 1 -38.45 9.94 -20.38
N SER A 2 -38.03 9.66 -19.15
CA SER A 2 -36.72 10.05 -18.60
C SER A 2 -35.65 9.04 -19.00
N ARG A 3 -34.39 9.46 -19.19
CA ARG A 3 -33.27 8.55 -19.53
C ARG A 3 -33.11 7.38 -18.54
N PHE A 4 -33.53 7.58 -17.30
CA PHE A 4 -33.52 6.53 -16.27
C PHE A 4 -34.59 5.46 -16.52
N GLU A 5 -35.75 5.83 -17.08
CA GLU A 5 -36.82 4.90 -17.43
C GLU A 5 -36.41 4.04 -18.63
N ASP A 6 -35.75 4.64 -19.64
CA ASP A 6 -35.24 3.92 -20.81
C ASP A 6 -34.12 2.93 -20.44
N ALA A 7 -33.23 3.32 -19.52
CA ALA A 7 -32.20 2.44 -18.99
C ALA A 7 -32.79 1.27 -18.21
N ALA A 8 -33.78 1.52 -17.35
CA ALA A 8 -34.46 0.47 -16.58
C ALA A 8 -35.22 -0.51 -17.48
N ALA A 9 -35.89 -0.02 -18.53
CA ALA A 9 -36.58 -0.86 -19.51
C ALA A 9 -35.60 -1.78 -20.27
N SER A 10 -34.44 -1.25 -20.67
CA SER A 10 -33.37 -2.00 -21.35
C SER A 10 -32.76 -3.11 -20.47
N LEU A 11 -32.66 -2.87 -19.15
CA LEU A 11 -32.18 -3.88 -18.20
C LEU A 11 -33.18 -5.03 -18.00
N ASN A 12 -34.49 -4.75 -18.05
CA ASN A 12 -35.54 -5.73 -17.78
C ASN A 12 -35.81 -6.70 -18.94
N ASP A 13 -35.49 -6.31 -20.19
CA ASP A 13 -35.69 -7.15 -21.40
C ASP A 13 -34.50 -8.11 -21.67
N ARG A 14 -33.45 -8.04 -20.85
CA ARG A 14 -32.25 -8.87 -21.03
C ARG A 14 -32.34 -10.16 -20.22
N ASP A 15 -31.99 -11.28 -20.83
CA ASP A 15 -31.85 -12.56 -20.13
C ASP A 15 -30.58 -12.55 -19.25
N TRP A 16 -30.78 -12.67 -17.94
CA TRP A 16 -29.73 -12.68 -16.92
C TRP A 16 -29.50 -14.08 -16.34
N SER A 17 -30.07 -15.13 -16.93
CA SER A 17 -30.02 -16.51 -16.41
C SER A 17 -28.59 -17.06 -16.25
N THR A 18 -27.63 -16.56 -17.02
CA THR A 18 -26.21 -16.93 -16.94
C THR A 18 -25.34 -15.91 -16.18
N ALA A 19 -25.94 -14.87 -15.62
CA ALA A 19 -25.21 -13.81 -14.95
C ALA A 19 -24.59 -14.33 -13.64
N HIS A 20 -23.27 -14.23 -13.54
CA HIS A 20 -22.57 -14.52 -12.30
C HIS A 20 -22.66 -13.32 -11.37
N ARG A 21 -23.31 -13.51 -10.22
CA ARG A 21 -23.32 -12.51 -9.15
C ARG A 21 -22.00 -12.61 -8.39
N ASP A 22 -21.07 -11.71 -8.68
CA ASP A 22 -19.86 -11.55 -7.88
C ASP A 22 -20.23 -11.02 -6.49
N ASN A 23 -20.20 -11.91 -5.50
CA ASN A 23 -20.41 -11.60 -4.08
C ASN A 23 -19.09 -11.41 -3.33
N GLY A 24 -17.96 -11.29 -4.04
CA GLY A 24 -16.69 -10.95 -3.43
C GLY A 24 -16.82 -9.63 -2.69
N HIS A 25 -16.64 -9.65 -1.37
CA HIS A 25 -16.43 -8.42 -0.61
C HIS A 25 -15.08 -7.86 -1.04
N ARG A 26 -15.06 -7.07 -2.11
CA ARG A 26 -13.91 -6.21 -2.39
C ARG A 26 -13.95 -5.13 -1.31
N PRO A 27 -12.97 -5.08 -0.39
CA PRO A 27 -12.88 -3.95 0.52
C PRO A 27 -12.88 -2.67 -0.32
N ALA A 28 -13.60 -1.65 0.14
CA ALA A 28 -13.69 -0.39 -0.58
C ALA A 28 -12.28 0.17 -0.78
N ALA A 29 -11.87 0.33 -2.03
CA ALA A 29 -10.61 0.98 -2.35
C ALA A 29 -10.78 2.49 -2.13
N VAL A 30 -10.06 3.04 -1.15
CA VAL A 30 -9.98 4.49 -0.95
C VAL A 30 -8.82 5.01 -1.78
N VAL A 31 -9.11 5.94 -2.69
CA VAL A 31 -8.09 6.57 -3.53
C VAL A 31 -7.76 7.94 -2.95
N HIS A 32 -6.50 8.13 -2.57
CA HIS A 32 -5.96 9.43 -2.18
C HIS A 32 -5.20 10.04 -3.36
N ALA A 33 -5.57 11.27 -3.72
CA ALA A 33 -4.86 12.05 -4.72
C ALA A 33 -4.10 13.19 -4.04
N VAL A 34 -2.80 13.26 -4.26
CA VAL A 34 -1.92 14.29 -3.71
C VAL A 34 -1.02 14.85 -4.81
N SER A 35 -0.76 16.15 -4.76
CA SER A 35 0.21 16.80 -5.64
C SER A 35 1.58 16.76 -4.97
N MET A 36 2.59 16.23 -5.67
CA MET A 36 3.98 16.20 -5.23
C MET A 36 4.84 17.06 -6.15
N SER A 37 6.01 17.47 -5.67
CA SER A 37 7.00 18.11 -6.54
C SER A 37 7.51 17.10 -7.59
N TYR A 38 8.01 17.63 -8.71
CA TYR A 38 8.63 16.81 -9.75
C TYR A 38 9.79 15.96 -9.19
N GLU A 39 10.66 16.57 -8.38
CA GLU A 39 11.82 15.90 -7.79
C GLU A 39 11.44 14.69 -6.91
N ILE A 40 10.42 14.83 -6.07
CA ILE A 40 9.93 13.72 -5.23
C ILE A 40 9.35 12.61 -6.10
N THR A 41 8.61 12.98 -7.13
CA THR A 41 7.99 12.03 -8.07
C THR A 41 9.04 11.22 -8.82
N GLU A 42 10.10 11.87 -9.32
CA GLU A 42 11.20 11.23 -10.03
C GLU A 42 11.96 10.23 -9.14
N ARG A 43 12.25 10.62 -7.90
CA ARG A 43 12.89 9.74 -6.91
C ARG A 43 12.04 8.52 -6.58
N LEU A 44 10.73 8.72 -6.39
CA LEU A 44 9.78 7.63 -6.14
C LEU A 44 9.74 6.63 -7.30
N VAL A 45 9.62 7.13 -8.54
CA VAL A 45 9.58 6.29 -9.74
C VAL A 45 10.88 5.51 -9.91
N THR A 46 12.03 6.16 -9.70
CA THR A 46 13.35 5.51 -9.78
C THR A 46 13.49 4.39 -8.74
N LEU A 47 13.01 4.62 -7.51
CA LEU A 47 13.02 3.62 -6.45
C LEU A 47 12.07 2.44 -6.75
N ALA A 48 10.88 2.73 -7.28
CA ALA A 48 9.93 1.70 -7.68
C ALA A 48 10.51 0.82 -8.81
N GLN A 49 11.16 1.43 -9.80
CA GLN A 49 11.83 0.74 -10.89
C GLN A 49 12.98 -0.13 -10.41
N SER A 50 13.83 0.37 -9.50
CA SER A 50 14.96 -0.41 -8.98
C SER A 50 14.52 -1.63 -8.17
N ARG A 51 13.33 -1.56 -7.57
CA ARG A 51 12.70 -2.65 -6.82
C ARG A 51 11.77 -3.54 -7.67
N GLY A 52 11.47 -3.16 -8.90
CA GLY A 52 10.54 -3.89 -9.76
C GLY A 52 9.08 -3.88 -9.29
N ILE A 53 8.68 -2.87 -8.50
CA ILE A 53 7.34 -2.71 -7.93
C ILE A 53 6.70 -1.40 -8.40
N SER A 54 5.42 -1.21 -8.13
CA SER A 54 4.71 0.03 -8.44
C SER A 54 5.07 1.16 -7.46
N PRO A 55 5.01 2.43 -7.89
CA PRO A 55 5.15 3.58 -6.98
C PRO A 55 4.18 3.55 -5.79
N ASN A 56 2.97 3.01 -6.01
CA ASN A 56 1.98 2.89 -4.95
C ASN A 56 2.38 1.86 -3.88
N GLU A 57 3.03 0.76 -4.28
CA GLU A 57 3.58 -0.20 -3.33
C GLU A 57 4.71 0.39 -2.50
N VAL A 58 5.60 1.20 -3.11
CA VAL A 58 6.63 1.92 -2.36
C VAL A 58 6.02 2.87 -1.34
N ILE A 59 5.00 3.65 -1.72
CA ILE A 59 4.31 4.56 -0.79
C ILE A 59 3.68 3.76 0.35
N ARG A 60 2.99 2.66 0.02
CA ARG A 60 2.34 1.79 1.01
C ARG A 60 3.36 1.23 2.00
N GLU A 61 4.47 0.68 1.54
CA GLU A 61 5.55 0.16 2.39
C GLU A 61 6.08 1.24 3.33
N VAL A 62 6.38 2.43 2.81
CA VAL A 62 6.92 3.53 3.64
C VAL A 62 5.92 4.00 4.69
N VAL A 63 4.63 4.04 4.35
CA VAL A 63 3.56 4.41 5.29
C VAL A 63 3.34 3.33 6.33
N GLU A 64 3.30 2.06 5.94
CA GLU A 64 3.19 0.90 6.85
C GLU A 64 4.39 0.88 7.80
N ASP A 65 5.62 0.96 7.27
CA ASP A 65 6.85 1.04 8.07
C ASP A 65 6.81 2.22 9.05
N TYR A 66 6.38 3.41 8.61
CA TYR A 66 6.30 4.57 9.50
C TYR A 66 5.29 4.35 10.62
N LEU A 67 4.09 3.84 10.31
CA LEU A 67 3.04 3.61 11.31
C LEU A 67 3.41 2.48 12.29
N ASP A 68 4.06 1.43 11.81
CA ASP A 68 4.50 0.31 12.63
C ASP A 68 5.70 0.70 13.52
N ASN A 69 6.59 1.59 13.03
CA ASN A 69 7.73 2.10 13.79
C ASN A 69 7.42 3.34 14.65
N ASP A 70 6.30 4.03 14.47
CA ASP A 70 5.86 5.09 15.39
C ASP A 70 5.46 4.50 16.77
N ALA A 71 5.35 3.16 16.87
CA ALA A 71 5.26 2.43 18.12
C ALA A 71 6.62 2.17 18.79
N ASP A 72 7.74 2.38 18.10
CA ASP A 72 9.08 2.19 18.67
C ASP A 72 9.48 3.41 19.49
N GLU A 73 9.38 3.26 20.82
CA GLU A 73 9.94 4.20 21.77
C GLU A 73 11.44 4.40 21.46
N LEU A 74 11.88 5.65 21.32
CA LEU A 74 13.30 5.96 21.11
C LEU A 74 14.13 5.53 22.32
N ILE A 75 14.70 4.32 22.28
CA ILE A 75 15.59 3.83 23.33
C ILE A 75 16.97 4.45 23.15
N THR A 76 17.37 5.32 24.08
CA THR A 76 18.74 5.83 24.13
C THR A 76 19.65 4.75 24.72
N ILE A 77 20.48 4.13 23.88
CA ILE A 77 21.46 3.13 24.31
C ILE A 77 22.86 3.77 24.36
N ARG A 78 23.66 3.40 25.37
CA ARG A 78 25.07 3.79 25.40
C ARG A 78 25.83 3.04 24.31
N ARG A 79 26.67 3.75 23.56
CA ARG A 79 27.49 3.17 22.48
C ARG A 79 28.27 1.92 22.90
N ALA A 80 28.77 1.86 24.14
CA ALA A 80 29.50 0.71 24.67
C ALA A 80 28.62 -0.56 24.76
N ASP A 81 27.35 -0.40 25.13
CA ASP A 81 26.41 -1.51 25.25
C ASP A 81 25.98 -2.02 23.87
N LEU A 82 25.86 -1.13 22.88
CA LEU A 82 25.65 -1.51 21.48
C LEU A 82 26.81 -2.34 20.92
N HIS A 83 28.05 -1.90 21.13
CA HIS A 83 29.23 -2.67 20.69
C HIS A 83 29.27 -4.05 21.35
N ARG A 84 28.98 -4.14 22.66
CA ARG A 84 28.92 -5.42 23.36
C ARG A 84 27.83 -6.33 22.81
N ALA A 85 26.65 -5.80 22.50
CA ALA A 85 25.55 -6.57 21.93
C ALA A 85 25.91 -7.13 20.55
N ILE A 86 26.55 -6.32 19.69
CA ILE A 86 27.04 -6.75 18.37
C ILE A 86 28.08 -7.86 18.53
N ASP A 87 29.07 -7.68 19.40
CA ASP A 87 30.12 -8.69 19.62
C ASP A 87 29.56 -10.02 20.12
N ILE A 88 28.52 -9.99 20.97
CA ILE A 88 27.81 -11.19 21.44
C ILE A 88 27.03 -11.84 20.29
N ALA A 89 26.30 -11.05 19.50
CA ALA A 89 25.53 -11.57 18.37
C ALA A 89 26.44 -12.23 17.32
N VAL A 90 27.58 -11.63 17.02
CA VAL A 90 28.58 -12.19 16.09
C VAL A 90 29.17 -13.50 16.63
N LYS A 91 29.50 -13.57 17.92
CA LYS A 91 30.01 -14.81 18.54
C LYS A 91 29.00 -15.95 18.56
N ASN A 92 27.71 -15.63 18.68
CA ASN A 92 26.64 -16.63 18.69
C ASN A 92 26.23 -17.10 17.28
N ALA A 93 26.66 -16.38 16.24
CA ALA A 93 26.39 -16.71 14.84
C ALA A 93 27.46 -17.62 14.21
N THR A 94 28.57 -17.88 14.91
CA THR A 94 29.67 -18.78 14.54
C THR A 94 29.70 -20.01 15.44
#